data_AF-A0A2A4J619-F1
#
_entry.id   AF-A0A2A4J619-F1
#
_cell.length_a   1.000
_cell.length_b   1.000
_cell.length_c   1.000
_cell.angle_alpha   90.00
_cell.angle_beta   90.00
_cell.angle_gamma   90.00
#
_symmetry.space_group_name_H-M   'P 1'
#
loop_
_entity.id
_entity.type
_entity.pdbx_description
1 polymer ?
#
loop_
_entity_poly.entity_id
_entity_poly.type
_entity_poly.pdbx_seq_one_letter_code
_entity_poly.pdbx_strand_id
1 'polypeptide(L)'
;TYLTWTNHTVCCNGWQHDADLDKCAPICSTGCHGGLCVSPDQCQCVPPHYRDPERPNTCITPVCEPACFNAECHANNTCICRENYSSYNSTHCFKCDPGYTADENLNCVPICDNPCVNSTCTAPNTCTCSDGYRHKNSSICEPICDCVNADCIGPNQCTCYKGYTPVNKTTCVPKCNSCSHGDCVAPNTCSCHSGYVKIKGVCKPQCSECVNGFCTAPGVCTYKNGYVKSNSSANICVVPCDDKCKGYCEDGGCVKWNCSSTPIR
;
A
#
# COMPACT_ATOMS: atom_id res chain seq x y z
N THR A 1 68.01 61.33 35.51
CA THR A 1 68.47 60.86 34.19
C THR A 1 67.62 59.67 33.83
N TYR A 2 66.70 59.77 32.87
CA TYR A 2 65.93 58.61 32.42
C TYR A 2 66.60 58.03 31.17
N LEU A 3 66.72 56.70 31.12
CA LEU A 3 67.21 55.98 29.96
C LEU A 3 66.00 55.59 29.11
N THR A 4 65.98 56.02 27.85
CA THR A 4 65.03 55.54 26.84
C THR A 4 65.68 54.39 26.07
N TRP A 5 65.02 53.24 26.03
CA TRP A 5 65.44 52.09 25.21
C TRP A 5 64.60 52.08 23.93
N THR A 6 65.25 52.12 22.77
CA THR A 6 64.60 51.84 21.49
C THR A 6 64.96 50.42 21.06
N ASN A 7 63.96 49.58 20.82
CA ASN A 7 64.19 48.25 20.26
C ASN A 7 64.38 48.40 18.74
N HIS A 8 65.48 47.86 18.21
CA HIS A 8 65.73 47.79 16.78
C HIS A 8 65.65 46.33 16.34
N THR A 9 64.79 46.04 15.36
CA THR A 9 64.68 44.71 14.75
C THR A 9 65.89 44.49 13.84
N VAL A 10 66.73 43.50 14.15
CA VAL A 10 67.91 43.13 13.36
C VAL A 10 67.67 41.77 12.72
N CYS A 11 67.69 41.72 11.39
CA CYS A 11 67.47 40.48 10.64
C CYS A 11 68.79 39.76 10.35
N CYS A 12 68.75 38.43 10.39
CA CYS A 12 69.88 37.58 10.04
C CYS A 12 70.18 37.64 8.53
N ASN A 13 71.37 37.20 8.12
CA ASN A 13 71.74 37.11 6.70
C ASN A 13 70.70 36.29 5.91
N GLY A 14 70.28 36.83 4.75
CA GLY A 14 69.24 36.24 3.91
C GLY A 14 67.81 36.64 4.28
N TRP A 15 67.64 37.50 5.30
CA TRP A 15 66.33 38.04 5.70
C TRP A 15 66.37 39.57 5.67
N GLN A 16 65.27 40.19 5.25
CA GLN A 16 65.07 41.64 5.22
C GLN A 16 63.98 42.05 6.19
N HIS A 17 64.07 43.25 6.75
CA HIS A 17 63.02 43.78 7.62
C HIS A 17 61.81 44.19 6.77
N ASP A 18 60.68 43.58 7.08
CA ASP A 18 59.36 43.95 6.59
C ASP A 18 58.78 44.99 7.56
N ALA A 19 58.71 46.25 7.10
CA ALA A 19 58.28 47.36 7.92
C ALA A 19 56.78 47.33 8.24
N ASP A 20 55.96 46.69 7.39
CA ASP A 20 54.51 46.62 7.56
C ASP A 20 54.13 45.57 8.62
N LEU A 21 54.88 44.47 8.67
CA LEU A 21 54.67 43.38 9.63
C LEU A 21 55.56 43.46 10.88
N ASP A 22 56.48 44.42 10.93
CA ASP A 22 57.58 44.57 11.89
C ASP A 22 58.30 43.24 12.20
N LYS A 23 58.62 42.50 11.13
CA LYS A 23 59.22 41.17 11.20
C LYS A 23 60.27 40.99 10.11
N CYS A 24 61.16 40.03 10.30
CA CYS A 24 62.10 39.64 9.24
C CYS A 24 61.39 38.73 8.24
N ALA A 25 61.38 39.11 6.97
CA ALA A 25 60.93 38.31 5.83
C ALA A 25 62.14 37.72 5.10
N PRO A 26 62.06 36.50 4.57
CA PRO A 26 63.17 35.88 3.85
C PRO A 26 63.37 36.53 2.47
N ILE A 27 64.62 36.54 2.00
CA ILE A 27 65.00 37.05 0.68
C ILE A 27 65.11 35.86 -0.28
N CYS A 28 64.40 35.94 -1.40
CA CYS A 28 64.53 34.99 -2.52
C CYS A 28 65.11 35.73 -3.73
N SER A 29 66.36 35.46 -4.09
CA SER A 29 67.17 36.24 -5.03
C SER A 29 66.59 36.33 -6.44
N THR A 30 65.92 35.27 -6.90
CA THR A 30 65.23 35.22 -8.21
C THR A 30 63.72 35.41 -8.09
N GLY A 31 63.21 35.66 -6.88
CA GLY A 31 61.77 35.60 -6.57
C GLY A 31 61.20 34.18 -6.61
N CYS A 32 59.96 34.04 -6.13
CA CYS A 32 59.16 32.81 -6.20
C CYS A 32 57.94 33.06 -7.09
N HIS A 33 57.91 32.46 -8.29
CA HIS A 33 56.78 32.62 -9.22
C HIS A 33 55.64 31.69 -8.82
N GLY A 34 54.51 32.26 -8.37
CA GLY A 34 53.33 31.49 -7.97
C GLY A 34 53.45 30.79 -6.61
N GLY A 35 54.43 31.19 -5.79
CA GLY A 35 54.69 30.62 -4.47
C GLY A 35 55.17 31.67 -3.46
N LEU A 36 55.38 31.24 -2.23
CA LEU A 36 55.85 32.07 -1.13
C LEU A 36 57.33 31.81 -0.84
N CYS A 37 58.09 32.87 -0.57
CA CYS A 37 59.43 32.75 0.00
C CYS A 37 59.28 32.45 1.49
N VAL A 38 59.72 31.28 1.95
CA VAL A 38 59.55 30.85 3.36
C VAL A 38 60.87 30.79 4.13
N SER A 39 61.98 30.81 3.41
CA SER A 39 63.35 30.78 3.91
C SER A 39 64.27 31.36 2.82
N PRO A 40 65.49 31.82 3.15
CA PRO A 40 66.39 32.41 2.16
C PRO A 40 66.60 31.49 0.95
N ASP A 41 66.31 32.00 -0.24
CA ASP A 41 66.33 31.26 -1.53
C ASP A 41 65.52 29.94 -1.56
N GLN A 42 64.50 29.81 -0.70
CA GLN A 42 63.64 28.63 -0.64
C GLN A 42 62.16 29.02 -0.84
N CYS A 43 61.64 28.63 -2.01
CA CYS A 43 60.24 28.80 -2.37
C CYS A 43 59.37 27.63 -1.92
N GLN A 44 58.22 27.94 -1.34
CA GLN A 44 57.15 26.98 -1.04
C GLN A 44 55.93 27.28 -1.92
N CYS A 45 55.46 26.25 -2.63
CA CYS A 45 54.22 26.35 -3.40
C CYS A 45 53.00 26.20 -2.50
N VAL A 46 51.96 26.99 -2.76
CA VAL A 46 50.68 26.86 -2.08
C VAL A 46 49.89 25.74 -2.77
N PRO A 47 49.48 24.68 -2.06
CA PRO A 47 48.67 23.60 -2.64
C PRO A 47 47.43 24.16 -3.38
N PRO A 48 47.02 23.59 -4.53
CA PRO A 48 47.50 22.35 -5.16
C PRO A 48 48.74 22.51 -6.07
N HIS A 49 49.35 23.70 -6.13
CA HIS A 49 50.54 23.93 -6.94
C HIS A 49 51.74 23.18 -6.39
N TYR A 50 52.60 22.71 -7.27
CA TYR A 50 53.84 22.02 -6.92
C TYR A 50 55.04 22.64 -7.64
N ARG A 51 56.25 22.33 -7.16
CA ARG A 51 57.49 22.89 -7.72
C ARG A 51 57.75 22.28 -9.10
N ASP A 52 58.05 23.14 -10.07
CA ASP A 52 58.50 22.70 -11.40
C ASP A 52 59.85 21.95 -11.26
N PRO A 53 59.96 20.69 -11.76
CA PRO A 53 61.21 19.91 -11.72
C PRO A 53 62.38 20.58 -12.44
N GLU A 54 62.11 21.39 -13.48
CA GLU A 54 63.12 22.11 -14.25
C GLU A 54 63.43 23.49 -13.66
N ARG A 55 62.46 24.08 -12.94
CA ARG A 55 62.53 25.44 -12.41
C ARG A 55 62.19 25.48 -10.92
N PRO A 56 63.19 25.34 -10.02
CA PRO A 56 62.95 25.20 -8.57
C PRO A 56 62.26 26.40 -7.91
N ASN A 57 62.21 27.56 -8.56
CA ASN A 57 61.61 28.81 -8.09
C ASN A 57 60.24 29.09 -8.73
N THR A 58 59.72 28.15 -9.53
CA THR A 58 58.42 28.25 -10.20
C THR A 58 57.47 27.20 -9.65
N CYS A 59 56.27 27.64 -9.30
CA CYS A 59 55.16 26.78 -8.92
C CYS A 59 54.23 26.59 -10.13
N ILE A 60 53.92 25.34 -10.46
CA ILE A 60 53.05 24.96 -11.57
C ILE A 60 51.75 24.33 -11.08
N THR A 61 50.68 24.52 -11.85
CA THR A 61 49.37 23.93 -11.59
C THR A 61 49.32 22.53 -12.19
N PRO A 62 48.90 21.50 -11.44
CA PRO A 62 48.79 20.14 -11.96
C PRO A 62 47.71 20.05 -13.04
N VAL A 63 48.07 19.37 -14.14
CA VAL A 63 47.16 19.05 -15.24
C VAL A 63 46.96 17.55 -15.24
N CYS A 64 45.72 17.12 -15.00
CA CYS A 64 45.35 15.71 -15.01
C CYS A 64 44.85 15.30 -16.40
N GLU A 65 45.29 14.12 -16.86
CA GLU A 65 44.80 13.49 -18.07
C GLU A 65 44.38 12.04 -17.73
N PRO A 66 43.07 11.72 -17.76
CA PRO A 66 41.94 12.57 -18.18
C PRO A 66 41.65 13.73 -17.21
N ALA A 67 40.98 14.77 -17.71
CA ALA A 67 40.58 15.92 -16.89
C ALA A 67 39.62 15.50 -15.76
N CYS A 68 39.80 16.11 -14.58
CA CYS A 68 38.91 15.88 -13.43
C CYS A 68 37.57 16.62 -13.59
N PHE A 69 36.47 15.97 -13.19
CA PHE A 69 35.13 16.56 -13.16
C PHE A 69 34.61 16.66 -11.72
N ASN A 70 34.24 17.88 -11.30
CA ASN A 70 33.91 18.23 -9.90
C ASN A 70 34.97 17.80 -8.85
N ALA A 71 36.22 17.74 -9.29
CA ALA A 71 37.38 17.41 -8.47
C ALA A 71 38.50 18.41 -8.71
N GLU A 72 39.42 18.48 -7.75
CA GLU A 72 40.69 19.17 -7.86
C GLU A 72 41.76 18.17 -8.32
N CYS A 73 42.57 18.56 -9.31
CA CYS A 73 43.71 17.78 -9.75
C CYS A 73 44.88 18.02 -8.79
N HIS A 74 45.52 16.94 -8.34
CA HIS A 74 46.71 16.96 -7.51
C HIS A 74 47.92 16.40 -8.27
N ALA A 75 49.12 16.66 -7.73
CA ALA A 75 50.34 16.01 -8.19
C ALA A 75 50.15 14.47 -8.24
N ASN A 76 50.73 13.82 -9.25
CA ASN A 76 50.57 12.38 -9.58
C ASN A 76 49.27 12.01 -10.30
N ASN A 77 48.67 12.91 -11.09
CA ASN A 77 47.50 12.61 -11.92
C ASN A 77 46.30 12.06 -11.11
N THR A 78 46.12 12.58 -9.90
CA THR A 78 45.07 12.12 -8.96
C THR A 78 44.01 13.21 -8.81
N CYS A 79 42.75 12.86 -9.02
CA CYS A 79 41.61 13.74 -8.80
C CYS A 79 41.04 13.53 -7.40
N ILE A 80 40.95 14.60 -6.61
CA ILE A 80 40.34 14.59 -5.27
C ILE A 80 39.02 15.36 -5.35
N CYS A 81 37.92 14.77 -4.89
CA CYS A 81 36.60 15.40 -4.95
C CYS A 81 36.56 16.70 -4.14
N ARG A 82 35.86 17.70 -4.68
CA ARG A 82 35.56 18.94 -3.94
C ARG A 82 34.69 18.63 -2.73
N GLU A 83 34.67 19.54 -1.76
CA GLU A 83 33.86 19.40 -0.56
C GLU A 83 32.39 19.10 -0.91
N ASN A 84 31.81 18.10 -0.22
CA ASN A 84 30.46 17.58 -0.45
C ASN A 84 30.24 16.80 -1.76
N TYR A 85 31.27 16.51 -2.56
CA TYR A 85 31.17 15.57 -3.67
C TYR A 85 31.70 14.19 -3.27
N SER A 86 31.12 13.14 -3.84
CA SER A 86 31.54 11.75 -3.64
C SER A 86 32.19 11.20 -4.91
N SER A 87 33.18 10.31 -4.76
CA SER A 87 33.87 9.69 -5.88
C SER A 87 32.94 8.71 -6.59
N TYR A 88 32.65 8.96 -7.87
CA TYR A 88 32.02 7.96 -8.72
C TYR A 88 33.06 7.05 -9.38
N ASN A 89 34.12 7.66 -9.92
CA ASN A 89 35.30 6.96 -10.42
C ASN A 89 36.57 7.78 -10.11
N SER A 90 37.71 7.40 -10.69
CA SER A 90 39.01 8.05 -10.44
C SER A 90 39.11 9.50 -10.94
N THR A 91 38.21 9.97 -11.82
CA THR A 91 38.24 11.33 -12.39
C THR A 91 36.94 12.11 -12.20
N HIS A 92 35.82 11.43 -11.93
CA HIS A 92 34.50 12.01 -11.82
C HIS A 92 33.99 11.94 -10.39
N CYS A 93 33.68 13.11 -9.85
CA CYS A 93 33.00 13.27 -8.60
C CYS A 93 31.57 13.75 -8.83
N PHE A 94 30.66 13.26 -8.00
CA PHE A 94 29.24 13.48 -8.16
C PHE A 94 28.60 13.80 -6.81
N LYS A 95 27.54 14.62 -6.83
CA LYS A 95 26.79 15.01 -5.65
C LYS A 95 25.32 15.11 -6.01
N CYS A 96 24.47 14.57 -5.15
CA CYS A 96 23.04 14.81 -5.17
C CYS A 96 22.61 15.78 -4.08
N ASP A 97 21.43 16.36 -4.26
CA ASP A 97 20.77 17.15 -3.23
C ASP A 97 20.46 16.30 -1.99
N PRO A 98 20.34 16.91 -0.79
CA PRO A 98 20.01 16.17 0.42
C PRO A 98 18.74 15.33 0.26
N GLY A 99 18.82 14.05 0.64
CA GLY A 99 17.72 13.10 0.49
C GLY A 99 17.64 12.43 -0.88
N TYR A 100 18.64 12.59 -1.75
CA TYR A 100 18.77 11.90 -3.02
C TYR A 100 20.08 11.09 -3.07
N THR A 101 20.08 9.99 -3.83
CA THR A 101 21.25 9.13 -4.08
C THR A 101 21.42 8.91 -5.58
N ALA A 102 22.64 8.58 -6.02
CA ALA A 102 22.89 8.21 -7.41
C ALA A 102 22.35 6.80 -7.71
N ASP A 103 21.67 6.64 -8.85
CA ASP A 103 21.39 5.33 -9.44
C ASP A 103 22.57 4.81 -10.30
N GLU A 104 22.40 3.67 -10.95
CA GLU A 104 23.42 3.07 -11.84
C GLU A 104 23.83 3.96 -13.02
N ASN A 105 22.98 4.92 -13.39
CA ASN A 105 23.16 5.85 -14.52
C ASN A 105 23.57 7.25 -14.08
N LEU A 106 23.97 7.46 -12.81
CA LEU A 106 24.31 8.77 -12.25
C LEU A 106 23.14 9.78 -12.21
N ASN A 107 21.90 9.31 -12.19
CA ASN A 107 20.76 10.16 -11.91
C ASN A 107 20.53 10.25 -10.40
N CYS A 108 20.26 11.46 -9.92
CA CYS A 108 19.83 11.64 -8.53
C CYS A 108 18.39 11.18 -8.36
N VAL A 109 18.22 10.04 -7.71
CA VAL A 109 16.93 9.47 -7.35
C VAL A 109 16.64 9.72 -5.86
N PRO A 110 15.38 9.99 -5.47
CA PRO A 110 15.04 10.26 -4.07
C PRO A 110 15.24 9.02 -3.19
N ILE A 111 15.63 9.26 -1.94
CA ILE A 111 15.77 8.25 -0.91
C ILE A 111 14.46 8.19 -0.13
N CYS A 112 13.92 6.99 0.03
CA CYS A 112 12.79 6.71 0.91
C CYS A 112 13.23 5.68 1.97
N ASP A 113 13.20 6.07 3.25
CA ASP A 113 13.62 5.24 4.39
C ASP A 113 12.78 3.96 4.51
N ASN A 114 11.49 4.09 4.18
CA ASN A 114 10.57 2.97 4.08
C ASN A 114 10.32 2.64 2.60
N PRO A 115 10.26 1.35 2.23
CA PRO A 115 9.96 0.96 0.86
C PRO A 115 8.54 1.40 0.48
N CYS A 116 8.42 2.07 -0.67
CA CYS A 116 7.15 2.45 -1.28
C CYS A 116 6.45 1.19 -1.85
N VAL A 117 5.29 0.81 -1.32
CA VAL A 117 4.50 -0.35 -1.77
C VAL A 117 3.32 0.13 -2.62
N ASN A 118 3.17 -0.43 -3.83
CA ASN A 118 2.21 0.02 -4.86
C ASN A 118 2.31 1.54 -5.15
N SER A 119 3.54 2.06 -5.09
CA SER A 119 3.87 3.47 -5.23
C SER A 119 5.32 3.64 -5.68
N THR A 120 5.65 4.84 -6.13
CA THR A 120 7.01 5.23 -6.53
C THR A 120 7.54 6.30 -5.59
N CYS A 121 8.81 6.22 -5.20
CA CYS A 121 9.47 7.29 -4.45
C CYS A 121 9.71 8.47 -5.41
N THR A 122 9.00 9.58 -5.23
CA THR A 122 9.02 10.74 -6.14
C THR A 122 9.74 11.95 -5.56
N ALA A 123 9.86 12.01 -4.24
CA ALA A 123 10.67 12.98 -3.51
C ALA A 123 11.21 12.32 -2.21
N PRO A 124 12.19 12.92 -1.52
CA PRO A 124 12.75 12.34 -0.31
C PRO A 124 11.65 11.98 0.69
N ASN A 125 11.64 10.72 1.13
CA ASN A 125 10.62 10.16 2.02
C ASN A 125 9.16 10.37 1.57
N THR A 126 8.92 10.55 0.27
CA THR A 126 7.61 10.78 -0.32
C THR A 126 7.31 9.73 -1.38
N CYS A 127 6.34 8.87 -1.10
CA CYS A 127 5.81 7.89 -2.04
C CYS A 127 4.58 8.46 -2.74
N THR A 128 4.50 8.37 -4.07
CA THR A 128 3.29 8.67 -4.85
C THR A 128 2.62 7.36 -5.27
N CYS A 129 1.35 7.18 -4.92
CA CYS A 129 0.59 5.99 -5.31
C CYS A 129 0.48 5.83 -6.82
N SER A 130 0.59 4.58 -7.29
CA SER A 130 0.31 4.24 -8.68
C SER A 130 -1.16 4.47 -9.05
N ASP A 131 -1.45 4.59 -10.33
CA ASP A 131 -2.82 4.79 -10.83
C ASP A 131 -3.78 3.70 -10.32
N GLY A 132 -4.93 4.14 -9.80
CA GLY A 132 -5.92 3.25 -9.21
C GLY A 132 -5.64 2.80 -7.77
N TYR A 133 -4.61 3.36 -7.11
CA TYR A 133 -4.32 3.17 -5.70
C TYR A 133 -4.47 4.48 -4.90
N ARG A 134 -4.76 4.37 -3.61
CA ARG A 134 -4.83 5.50 -2.67
C ARG A 134 -3.92 5.26 -1.48
N HIS A 135 -3.53 6.33 -0.81
CA HIS A 135 -2.72 6.23 0.41
C HIS A 135 -3.48 5.50 1.51
N LYS A 136 -2.90 4.40 1.99
CA LYS A 136 -3.28 3.79 3.26
C LYS A 136 -2.46 4.41 4.40
N ASN A 137 -1.17 4.63 4.14
CA ASN A 137 -0.26 5.40 4.98
C ASN A 137 0.80 6.10 4.10
N SER A 138 1.88 6.61 4.71
CA SER A 138 2.92 7.36 4.01
C SER A 138 3.72 6.55 2.99
N SER A 139 3.86 5.22 3.17
CA SER A 139 4.67 4.35 2.29
C SER A 139 3.87 3.25 1.59
N ILE A 140 2.61 3.02 1.99
CA ILE A 140 1.77 1.94 1.48
C ILE A 140 0.53 2.53 0.83
N CYS A 141 0.31 2.15 -0.42
CA CYS A 141 -0.90 2.43 -1.15
C CYS A 141 -1.77 1.16 -1.27
N GLU A 142 -3.07 1.33 -1.03
CA GLU A 142 -4.07 0.29 -1.18
C GLU A 142 -4.91 0.51 -2.44
N PRO A 143 -5.37 -0.56 -3.12
CA PRO A 143 -6.15 -0.44 -4.33
C PRO A 143 -7.49 0.27 -4.09
N ILE A 144 -7.94 1.04 -5.07
CA ILE A 144 -9.26 1.67 -5.11
C ILE A 144 -10.25 0.72 -5.80
N CYS A 145 -11.35 0.47 -5.11
CA CYS A 145 -12.32 -0.56 -5.50
C CYS A 145 -13.61 -0.41 -4.70
N ASP A 146 -14.73 -0.62 -5.39
CA ASP A 146 -16.07 -0.60 -4.79
C ASP A 146 -16.59 -2.03 -4.56
N CYS A 147 -15.79 -2.86 -3.88
CA CYS A 147 -16.09 -4.27 -3.65
C CYS A 147 -17.19 -4.47 -2.60
N VAL A 148 -18.20 -5.29 -2.89
CA VAL A 148 -19.27 -5.68 -1.96
C VAL A 148 -19.21 -7.19 -1.71
N ASN A 149 -19.06 -7.58 -0.45
CA ASN A 149 -18.84 -8.97 0.01
C ASN A 149 -17.62 -9.66 -0.64
N ALA A 150 -16.54 -8.91 -0.84
CA ALA A 150 -15.33 -9.36 -1.51
C ALA A 150 -14.08 -8.64 -1.00
N ASP A 151 -12.94 -9.31 -1.09
CA ASP A 151 -11.62 -8.73 -0.87
C ASP A 151 -11.15 -7.97 -2.12
N CYS A 152 -10.58 -6.80 -1.91
CA CYS A 152 -9.99 -6.01 -2.97
C CYS A 152 -8.52 -6.41 -3.18
N ILE A 153 -8.24 -7.04 -4.31
CA ILE A 153 -6.91 -7.58 -4.63
C ILE A 153 -6.12 -6.70 -5.63
N GLY A 154 -6.80 -5.73 -6.25
CA GLY A 154 -6.21 -4.79 -7.20
C GLY A 154 -7.22 -3.71 -7.60
N PRO A 155 -6.81 -2.68 -8.35
CA PRO A 155 -7.70 -1.61 -8.79
C PRO A 155 -8.90 -2.17 -9.55
N ASN A 156 -10.11 -1.90 -9.05
CA ASN A 156 -11.36 -2.44 -9.60
C ASN A 156 -11.42 -3.99 -9.72
N GLN A 157 -10.60 -4.71 -8.93
CA GLN A 157 -10.55 -6.17 -8.95
C GLN A 157 -10.89 -6.75 -7.58
N CYS A 158 -11.99 -7.49 -7.53
CA CYS A 158 -12.55 -8.05 -6.30
C CYS A 158 -12.55 -9.58 -6.32
N THR A 159 -12.27 -10.20 -5.19
CA THR A 159 -12.37 -11.65 -4.96
C THR A 159 -13.45 -11.92 -3.91
N CYS A 160 -14.54 -12.59 -4.29
CA CYS A 160 -15.65 -12.87 -3.39
C CYS A 160 -15.21 -13.63 -2.14
N TYR A 161 -15.84 -13.30 -1.00
CA TYR A 161 -15.64 -14.07 0.22
C TYR A 161 -16.08 -15.53 0.06
N LYS A 162 -15.54 -16.41 0.92
CA LYS A 162 -15.91 -17.83 0.92
C LYS A 162 -17.43 -18.01 1.07
N GLY A 163 -18.03 -18.74 0.15
CA GLY A 163 -19.48 -18.97 0.12
C GLY A 163 -20.29 -17.88 -0.59
N TYR A 164 -19.63 -16.90 -1.22
CA TYR A 164 -20.26 -15.92 -2.11
C TYR A 164 -19.88 -16.21 -3.56
N THR A 165 -20.69 -15.74 -4.50
CA THR A 165 -20.46 -15.84 -5.95
C THR A 165 -20.58 -14.48 -6.61
N PRO A 166 -19.77 -14.19 -7.64
CA PRO A 166 -19.78 -12.90 -8.31
C PRO A 166 -21.07 -12.74 -9.12
N VAL A 167 -21.73 -11.59 -8.98
CA VAL A 167 -22.82 -11.16 -9.88
C VAL A 167 -22.27 -10.24 -10.96
N ASN A 168 -21.29 -9.42 -10.59
CA ASN A 168 -20.53 -8.59 -11.50
C ASN A 168 -19.07 -8.49 -10.99
N LYS A 169 -18.25 -7.60 -11.57
CA LYS A 169 -16.83 -7.48 -11.23
C LYS A 169 -16.56 -7.00 -9.79
N THR A 170 -17.52 -6.33 -9.15
CA THR A 170 -17.34 -5.71 -7.84
C THR A 170 -18.27 -6.27 -6.76
N THR A 171 -19.38 -6.87 -7.15
CA THR A 171 -20.46 -7.29 -6.25
C THR A 171 -20.57 -8.80 -6.21
N CYS A 172 -20.51 -9.34 -4.99
CA CYS A 172 -20.72 -10.75 -4.71
C CYS A 172 -21.98 -10.95 -3.86
N VAL A 173 -22.75 -11.99 -4.20
CA VAL A 173 -23.95 -12.40 -3.47
C VAL A 173 -23.73 -13.75 -2.78
N PRO A 174 -24.37 -14.01 -1.64
CA PRO A 174 -24.22 -15.27 -0.95
C PRO A 174 -24.74 -16.44 -1.80
N LYS A 175 -24.04 -17.58 -1.73
CA LYS A 175 -24.45 -18.82 -2.36
C LYS A 175 -25.38 -19.59 -1.42
N CYS A 176 -26.57 -19.94 -1.91
CA CYS A 176 -27.52 -20.80 -1.21
C CYS A 176 -27.92 -21.99 -2.10
N ASN A 177 -27.92 -23.20 -1.56
CA ASN A 177 -28.31 -24.39 -2.31
C ASN A 177 -29.84 -24.51 -2.49
N SER A 178 -30.65 -24.03 -1.54
CA SER A 178 -32.12 -24.12 -1.57
C SER A 178 -32.81 -23.02 -0.73
N CYS A 179 -33.15 -21.88 -1.34
CA CYS A 179 -33.96 -20.81 -0.72
C CYS A 179 -35.26 -20.54 -1.50
N SER A 180 -36.03 -21.59 -1.82
CA SER A 180 -37.36 -21.39 -2.42
C SER A 180 -38.28 -20.67 -1.42
N HIS A 181 -38.92 -19.57 -1.83
CA HIS A 181 -39.78 -18.72 -0.97
C HIS A 181 -39.03 -18.02 0.18
N GLY A 182 -37.79 -17.60 -0.08
CA GLY A 182 -37.01 -16.75 0.81
C GLY A 182 -35.84 -16.10 0.09
N ASP A 183 -35.23 -15.09 0.72
CA ASP A 183 -34.08 -14.38 0.21
C ASP A 183 -32.79 -14.96 0.81
N CYS A 184 -31.76 -15.17 -0.02
CA CYS A 184 -30.45 -15.62 0.46
C CYS A 184 -29.71 -14.43 1.09
N VAL A 185 -29.65 -14.37 2.41
CA VAL A 185 -29.07 -13.23 3.17
C VAL A 185 -27.63 -13.48 3.63
N ALA A 186 -27.20 -14.74 3.68
CA ALA A 186 -25.84 -15.16 3.97
C ALA A 186 -25.59 -16.57 3.38
N PRO A 187 -24.34 -17.06 3.27
CA PRO A 187 -24.07 -18.37 2.70
C PRO A 187 -24.89 -19.47 3.37
N ASN A 188 -25.65 -20.23 2.56
CA ASN A 188 -26.60 -21.26 3.00
C ASN A 188 -27.64 -20.79 4.04
N THR A 189 -27.95 -19.49 4.09
CA THR A 189 -28.87 -18.89 5.06
C THR A 189 -29.97 -18.12 4.35
N CYS A 190 -31.18 -18.68 4.36
CA CYS A 190 -32.38 -18.03 3.84
C CYS A 190 -33.09 -17.21 4.93
N SER A 191 -33.60 -16.04 4.54
CA SER A 191 -34.65 -15.28 5.21
C SER A 191 -35.98 -15.60 4.53
N CYS A 192 -36.91 -16.26 5.21
CA CYS A 192 -38.15 -16.73 4.58
C CYS A 192 -39.14 -15.59 4.35
N HIS A 193 -39.87 -15.63 3.24
CA HIS A 193 -40.94 -14.68 2.95
C HIS A 193 -42.12 -14.85 3.92
N SER A 194 -43.00 -13.85 3.99
CA SER A 194 -44.15 -13.89 4.90
C SER A 194 -45.01 -15.14 4.69
N GLY A 195 -45.39 -15.80 5.79
CA GLY A 195 -46.12 -17.07 5.76
C GLY A 195 -45.25 -18.31 5.55
N TYR A 196 -43.92 -18.19 5.47
CA TYR A 196 -42.98 -19.31 5.42
C TYR A 196 -42.08 -19.32 6.66
N VAL A 197 -41.80 -20.51 7.17
CA VAL A 197 -40.94 -20.75 8.35
C VAL A 197 -39.74 -21.62 7.96
N LYS A 198 -38.60 -21.36 8.61
CA LYS A 198 -37.35 -22.08 8.35
C LYS A 198 -37.37 -23.44 9.04
N ILE A 199 -37.52 -24.52 8.27
CA ILE A 199 -37.51 -25.90 8.77
C ILE A 199 -36.32 -26.64 8.15
N LYS A 200 -35.35 -27.05 8.98
CA LYS A 200 -34.09 -27.70 8.55
C LYS A 200 -33.35 -26.90 7.46
N GLY A 201 -33.32 -25.57 7.57
CA GLY A 201 -32.64 -24.69 6.64
C GLY A 201 -33.41 -24.31 5.37
N VAL A 202 -34.59 -24.90 5.13
CA VAL A 202 -35.44 -24.63 3.97
C VAL A 202 -36.69 -23.87 4.40
N CYS A 203 -37.10 -22.87 3.62
CA CYS A 203 -38.34 -22.15 3.85
C CYS A 203 -39.53 -23.02 3.44
N LYS A 204 -40.35 -23.40 4.42
CA LYS A 204 -41.57 -24.19 4.21
C LYS A 204 -42.79 -23.36 4.57
N PRO A 205 -43.92 -23.54 3.90
CA PRO A 205 -45.13 -22.81 4.21
C PRO A 205 -45.58 -23.09 5.65
N GLN A 206 -46.07 -22.05 6.33
CA GLN A 206 -46.67 -22.13 7.65
C GLN A 206 -48.15 -22.47 7.51
N CYS A 207 -48.56 -23.58 8.12
CA CYS A 207 -49.97 -23.98 8.23
C CYS A 207 -50.30 -24.30 9.68
N SER A 208 -51.53 -24.00 10.09
CA SER A 208 -52.14 -24.56 11.30
C SER A 208 -52.48 -26.03 11.02
N GLU A 209 -51.66 -26.94 11.54
CA GLU A 209 -51.77 -28.42 11.48
C GLU A 209 -52.69 -29.00 10.40
N CYS A 210 -52.13 -29.33 9.23
CA CYS A 210 -52.87 -30.03 8.16
C CYS A 210 -53.08 -31.51 8.52
N VAL A 211 -54.24 -31.85 9.07
CA VAL A 211 -54.60 -33.24 9.40
C VAL A 211 -54.90 -34.00 8.11
N ASN A 212 -54.21 -35.14 7.90
CA ASN A 212 -54.31 -35.99 6.69
C ASN A 212 -53.97 -35.29 5.36
N GLY A 213 -53.26 -34.15 5.41
CA GLY A 213 -52.86 -33.39 4.24
C GLY A 213 -51.37 -33.03 4.22
N PHE A 214 -50.99 -32.23 3.23
CA PHE A 214 -49.69 -31.58 3.11
C PHE A 214 -49.88 -30.06 3.00
N CYS A 215 -49.04 -29.29 3.69
CA CYS A 215 -49.01 -27.83 3.54
C CYS A 215 -48.28 -27.48 2.25
N THR A 216 -48.97 -26.95 1.25
CA THR A 216 -48.40 -26.62 -0.08
C THR A 216 -48.18 -25.14 -0.29
N ALA A 217 -48.93 -24.29 0.40
CA ALA A 217 -48.74 -22.84 0.47
C ALA A 217 -49.15 -22.34 1.88
N PRO A 218 -48.79 -21.11 2.28
CA PRO A 218 -49.15 -20.58 3.60
C PRO A 218 -50.66 -20.67 3.84
N GLY A 219 -51.07 -21.38 4.89
CA GLY A 219 -52.48 -21.62 5.21
C GLY A 219 -53.25 -22.52 4.23
N VAL A 220 -52.58 -23.17 3.26
CA VAL A 220 -53.22 -24.04 2.26
C VAL A 220 -52.81 -25.50 2.46
N CYS A 221 -53.76 -26.32 2.91
CA CYS A 221 -53.62 -27.76 3.02
C CYS A 221 -54.16 -28.46 1.77
N THR A 222 -53.35 -29.32 1.14
CA THR A 222 -53.79 -30.25 0.11
C THR A 222 -53.95 -31.65 0.68
N TYR A 223 -54.91 -32.39 0.15
CA TYR A 223 -55.22 -33.73 0.63
C TYR A 223 -54.15 -34.74 0.21
N LYS A 224 -53.89 -35.73 1.08
CA LYS A 224 -53.14 -36.94 0.70
C LYS A 224 -53.96 -37.76 -0.30
N ASN A 225 -53.29 -38.63 -1.06
CA ASN A 225 -53.96 -39.47 -2.04
C ASN A 225 -55.06 -40.31 -1.36
N GLY A 226 -56.30 -40.25 -1.87
CA GLY A 226 -57.47 -40.89 -1.27
C GLY A 226 -58.23 -40.05 -0.21
N TYR A 227 -57.87 -38.79 0.01
CA TYR A 227 -58.59 -37.85 0.89
C TYR A 227 -59.16 -36.68 0.07
N VAL A 228 -60.14 -35.97 0.61
CA VAL A 228 -60.75 -34.75 0.05
C VAL A 228 -60.82 -33.64 1.10
N LYS A 229 -61.03 -32.40 0.67
CA LYS A 229 -61.15 -31.25 1.58
C LYS A 229 -62.41 -31.37 2.44
N SER A 230 -62.30 -31.19 3.76
CA SER A 230 -63.46 -31.13 4.65
C SER A 230 -64.31 -29.88 4.39
N ASN A 231 -65.63 -30.01 4.54
CA ASN A 231 -66.57 -28.88 4.46
C ASN A 231 -66.53 -27.98 5.71
N SER A 232 -66.10 -28.52 6.86
CA SER A 232 -66.16 -27.82 8.15
C SER A 232 -64.87 -27.08 8.50
N SER A 233 -63.72 -27.54 7.98
CA SER A 233 -62.40 -27.00 8.32
C SER A 233 -61.46 -27.06 7.12
N ALA A 234 -60.84 -25.93 6.77
CA ALA A 234 -59.87 -25.87 5.67
C ALA A 234 -58.56 -26.66 5.94
N ASN A 235 -58.28 -26.99 7.21
CA ASN A 235 -57.06 -27.68 7.64
C ASN A 235 -57.21 -29.20 7.81
N ILE A 236 -58.43 -29.73 7.63
CA ILE A 236 -58.72 -31.16 7.83
C ILE A 236 -59.07 -31.78 6.48
N CYS A 237 -58.35 -32.83 6.12
CA CYS A 237 -58.68 -33.66 4.97
C CYS A 237 -59.38 -34.94 5.45
N VAL A 238 -60.52 -35.28 4.86
CA VAL A 238 -61.37 -36.42 5.22
C VAL A 238 -61.40 -37.43 4.08
N VAL A 239 -61.69 -38.70 4.35
CA VAL A 239 -61.89 -39.66 3.26
C VAL A 239 -63.17 -39.32 2.49
N PRO A 240 -63.18 -39.47 1.14
CA PRO A 240 -64.39 -39.29 0.37
C PRO A 240 -65.45 -40.31 0.82
N CYS A 241 -66.70 -39.87 0.89
CA CYS A 241 -67.78 -40.73 1.36
C CYS A 241 -68.10 -41.79 0.31
N ASP A 242 -68.32 -43.04 0.75
CA ASP A 242 -68.72 -44.14 -0.14
C ASP A 242 -70.11 -43.85 -0.75
N ASP A 243 -70.23 -43.97 -2.07
CA ASP A 243 -71.48 -43.78 -2.83
C ASP A 243 -72.64 -44.68 -2.34
N LYS A 244 -72.34 -45.71 -1.54
CA LYS A 244 -73.32 -46.61 -0.91
C LYS A 244 -73.86 -46.09 0.44
N CYS A 245 -73.45 -44.90 0.89
CA CYS A 245 -73.86 -44.37 2.20
C CYS A 245 -75.35 -43.99 2.23
N LYS A 246 -76.16 -44.76 2.97
CA LYS A 246 -77.58 -44.47 3.26
C LYS A 246 -77.71 -43.70 4.58
N GLY A 247 -77.11 -42.53 4.64
CA GLY A 247 -76.86 -41.79 5.88
C GLY A 247 -76.48 -40.33 5.61
N TYR A 248 -75.85 -39.68 6.58
CA TYR A 248 -75.06 -38.47 6.36
C TYR A 248 -73.58 -38.76 6.66
N CYS A 249 -72.67 -38.00 6.04
CA CYS A 249 -71.24 -38.22 6.13
C CYS A 249 -70.62 -37.30 7.18
N GLU A 250 -69.98 -37.89 8.19
CA GLU A 250 -69.28 -37.16 9.25
C GLU A 250 -67.85 -37.71 9.37
N ASP A 251 -66.84 -36.86 9.12
CA ASP A 251 -65.42 -37.22 9.07
C ASP A 251 -65.06 -38.47 8.23
N GLY A 252 -65.84 -38.71 7.16
CA GLY A 252 -65.64 -39.85 6.26
C GLY A 252 -66.25 -41.18 6.74
N GLY A 253 -66.93 -41.17 7.89
CA GLY A 253 -67.80 -42.25 8.33
C GLY A 253 -69.22 -42.06 7.81
N CYS A 254 -69.85 -43.15 7.32
CA CYS A 254 -71.26 -43.14 6.98
C CYS A 254 -72.11 -43.30 8.24
N VAL A 255 -72.68 -42.21 8.74
CA VAL A 255 -73.61 -42.23 9.87
C VAL A 255 -75.01 -42.55 9.35
N LYS A 256 -75.50 -43.76 9.63
CA LYS A 256 -76.86 -44.16 9.25
C LYS A 256 -77.87 -43.30 10.02
N TRP A 257 -78.94 -42.90 9.34
CA TRP A 257 -80.08 -42.25 9.99
C TRP A 257 -80.60 -43.14 11.12
N ASN A 258 -80.46 -42.70 12.36
CA ASN A 258 -81.01 -43.42 13.50
C ASN A 258 -82.49 -43.04 13.64
N CYS A 259 -83.33 -43.68 12.82
CA CYS A 259 -84.79 -43.61 12.99
C CYS A 259 -85.21 -44.49 14.17
N SER A 260 -84.80 -44.13 15.40
CA SER A 260 -85.38 -44.71 16.60
C SER A 260 -86.73 -44.03 16.87
N SER A 261 -87.77 -44.60 16.26
CA SER A 261 -89.14 -44.74 16.78
C SER A 261 -89.61 -43.70 17.82
N THR A 262 -90.33 -42.68 17.35
CA THR A 262 -91.65 -42.29 17.92
C THR A 262 -92.40 -41.46 16.87
N PRO A 263 -93.66 -41.80 16.53
CA PRO A 263 -94.52 -40.89 15.79
C PRO A 263 -94.93 -39.77 16.75
N ILE A 264 -94.47 -38.54 16.48
CA ILE A 264 -95.10 -37.36 17.06
C ILE A 264 -96.45 -37.22 16.37
N ARG A 265 -97.50 -37.43 17.17
CA ARG A 265 -98.89 -37.11 16.82
C ARG A 265 -99.07 -35.61 16.66
#